data_AF-A0A653A7I6-F1
#
_entry.id   AF-A0A653A7I6-F1
#
_cell.length_a   1.000
_cell.length_b   1.000
_cell.length_c   1.000
_cell.angle_alpha   90.00
_cell.angle_beta   90.00
_cell.angle_gamma   90.00
#
_symmetry.space_group_name_H-M   'P 1'
#
loop_
_entity.id
_entity.type
_entity.pdbx_description
1 polymer ?
#
loop_
_entity_poly.entity_id
_entity_poly.type
_entity_poly.pdbx_seq_one_letter_code
_entity_poly.pdbx_strand_id
1 'polypeptide(L)'
;MSDGRKIEDGPEIEIYRHPNAEIRSYLTQEPISNPVVESFRAPYTPEKTKSLLSLGALGKQIVQEIMTLQGITEIRVKPKEIRIIKAQEASWDCIEGPILRLLASALKRKRLRRVK
;
A
#
# COMPACT_ATOMS: atom_id res chain seq x y z
N MET A 1 -10.10 -16.33 6.54
CA MET A 1 -10.97 -16.20 5.37
C MET A 1 -10.65 -14.86 4.73
N SER A 2 -10.00 -14.89 3.57
CA SER A 2 -9.68 -13.68 2.81
C SER A 2 -10.88 -13.28 1.97
N ASP A 3 -11.29 -12.02 2.08
CA ASP A 3 -12.40 -11.47 1.32
C ASP A 3 -11.82 -10.66 0.16
N GLY A 4 -11.78 -11.26 -1.03
CA GLY A 4 -11.20 -10.65 -2.23
C GLY A 4 -12.17 -9.63 -2.83
N ARG A 5 -11.95 -8.33 -2.59
CA ARG A 5 -12.69 -7.30 -3.32
C ARG A 5 -12.16 -7.18 -4.75
N LYS A 6 -12.88 -7.72 -5.72
CA LYS A 6 -12.66 -7.43 -7.14
C LYS A 6 -13.25 -6.06 -7.46
N ILE A 7 -12.40 -5.13 -7.89
CA ILE A 7 -12.85 -3.93 -8.61
C ILE A 7 -13.05 -4.40 -10.05
N GLU A 8 -14.25 -4.28 -10.61
CA GLU A 8 -14.53 -4.69 -12.00
C GLU A 8 -13.50 -4.05 -12.96
N ASP A 9 -12.84 -4.87 -13.78
CA ASP A 9 -11.69 -4.52 -14.66
C ASP A 9 -10.41 -3.97 -13.98
N GLY A 10 -10.30 -4.07 -12.67
CA GLY A 10 -9.13 -3.67 -11.89
C GLY A 10 -8.11 -4.80 -11.65
N PRO A 11 -6.86 -4.48 -11.30
CA PRO A 11 -5.92 -5.47 -10.80
C PRO A 11 -6.44 -6.11 -9.51
N GLU A 12 -6.28 -7.43 -9.38
CA GLU A 12 -6.69 -8.16 -8.18
C GLU A 12 -5.82 -7.77 -6.98
N ILE A 13 -6.49 -7.23 -5.94
CA ILE A 13 -5.89 -6.85 -4.67
C ILE A 13 -6.68 -7.57 -3.57
N GLU A 14 -6.01 -8.45 -2.83
CA GLU A 14 -6.61 -9.18 -1.72
C GLU A 14 -6.36 -8.44 -0.41
N ILE A 15 -7.37 -8.37 0.46
CA ILE A 15 -7.27 -7.72 1.75
C ILE A 15 -7.24 -8.79 2.84
N TYR A 16 -6.09 -8.94 3.48
CA TYR A 16 -5.96 -9.79 4.64
C TYR A 16 -6.23 -8.97 5.92
N ARG A 17 -7.28 -9.38 6.63
CA ARG A 17 -7.69 -8.82 7.93
C ARG A 17 -6.99 -9.60 9.03
N HIS A 18 -6.15 -8.90 9.80
CA HIS A 18 -5.43 -9.50 10.92
C HIS A 18 -6.35 -9.62 12.15
N PRO A 19 -6.01 -10.47 13.14
CA PRO A 19 -6.69 -10.48 14.44
C PRO A 19 -6.58 -9.14 15.18
N ASN A 20 -5.49 -8.40 14.94
CA ASN A 20 -5.35 -7.02 15.41
C ASN A 20 -6.15 -6.09 14.46
N ALA A 21 -7.11 -5.36 15.03
CA ALA A 21 -8.06 -4.54 14.28
C ALA A 21 -7.41 -3.30 13.63
N GLU A 22 -6.22 -2.91 14.07
CA GLU A 22 -5.45 -1.77 13.57
C GLU A 22 -4.55 -2.15 12.40
N ILE A 23 -4.47 -3.44 12.02
CA ILE A 23 -3.60 -3.93 10.95
C ILE A 23 -4.40 -4.50 9.79
N ARG A 24 -4.07 -4.06 8.57
CA ARG A 24 -4.51 -4.70 7.32
C ARG A 24 -3.34 -4.89 6.39
N SER A 25 -3.33 -6.02 5.67
CA SER A 25 -2.42 -6.24 4.55
C SER A 25 -3.18 -6.21 3.23
N TYR A 26 -2.62 -5.53 2.25
CA TYR A 26 -3.07 -5.48 0.86
C TYR A 26 -2.08 -6.27 0.02
N LEU A 27 -2.53 -7.40 -0.52
CA LEU A 27 -1.72 -8.36 -1.27
C LEU A 27 -1.96 -8.14 -2.76
N THR A 28 -0.88 -8.11 -3.55
CA THR A 28 -0.92 -7.87 -4.99
C THR A 28 -0.29 -9.02 -5.75
N GLN A 29 -0.83 -9.35 -6.92
CA GLN A 29 -0.26 -10.44 -7.74
C GLN A 29 1.11 -10.08 -8.33
N GLU A 30 1.32 -8.80 -8.61
CA GLU A 30 2.56 -8.27 -9.16
C GLU A 30 3.36 -7.45 -8.14
N PRO A 31 4.69 -7.37 -8.29
CA PRO A 31 5.50 -6.53 -7.43
C PRO A 31 5.17 -5.04 -7.55
N ILE A 32 4.97 -4.36 -6.42
CA ILE A 32 4.79 -2.91 -6.29
C ILE A 32 6.07 -2.17 -5.87
N SER A 33 7.09 -2.90 -5.44
CA SER A 33 8.42 -2.38 -5.10
C SER A 33 9.52 -3.31 -5.62
N ASN A 34 10.76 -2.82 -5.55
CA ASN A 34 11.98 -3.66 -5.60
C ASN A 34 11.96 -4.75 -4.51
N PRO A 35 12.78 -5.81 -4.61
CA PRO A 35 12.87 -6.93 -3.66
C PRO A 35 13.52 -6.53 -2.33
N VAL A 36 12.95 -5.53 -1.66
CA VAL A 36 13.37 -5.01 -0.36
C VAL A 36 12.17 -5.00 0.59
N VAL A 37 12.45 -4.92 1.89
CA VAL A 37 11.43 -4.76 2.93
C VAL A 37 11.74 -3.48 3.68
N GLU A 38 10.82 -2.52 3.62
CA GLU A 38 10.99 -1.20 4.24
C GLU A 38 9.76 -0.85 5.08
N SER A 39 9.97 -0.12 6.17
CA SER A 39 8.90 0.39 7.04
C SER A 39 9.03 1.91 7.17
N PHE A 40 7.91 2.62 7.15
CA PHE A 40 7.84 4.07 7.33
C PHE A 40 6.78 4.39 8.37
N ARG A 41 7.11 5.28 9.30
CA ARG A 41 6.27 5.64 10.45
C ARG A 41 5.93 7.12 10.45
N ALA A 42 4.77 7.46 11.02
CA ALA A 42 4.42 8.84 11.32
C ALA A 42 5.25 9.37 12.52
N PRO A 43 5.60 10.67 12.55
CA PRO A 43 5.40 11.67 11.50
C PRO A 43 6.30 11.38 10.29
N TYR A 44 5.70 11.38 9.10
CA TYR A 44 6.40 11.01 7.87
C TYR A 44 7.14 12.20 7.28
N THR A 45 8.46 12.09 7.15
CA THR A 45 9.32 13.10 6.53
C THR A 45 9.97 12.51 5.27
N PRO A 46 9.44 12.81 4.07
CA PRO A 46 9.88 12.18 2.82
C PRO A 46 11.28 12.62 2.38
N GLU A 47 11.84 13.71 2.92
CA GLU A 47 13.07 14.32 2.39
C GLU A 47 14.36 13.55 2.72
N LYS A 48 14.34 12.52 3.59
CA LYS A 48 15.60 11.94 4.13
C LYS A 48 15.73 10.41 4.13
N THR A 49 14.78 9.65 3.58
CA THR A 49 14.87 8.18 3.68
C THR A 49 15.56 7.57 2.47
N LYS A 50 16.82 7.12 2.62
CA LYS A 50 17.47 6.21 1.64
C LYS A 50 16.58 4.99 1.35
N SER A 51 15.84 4.53 2.35
CA SER A 51 14.78 3.51 2.26
C SER A 51 13.66 3.83 1.26
N LEU A 52 13.35 5.09 1.00
CA LEU A 52 12.31 5.44 0.02
C LEU A 52 12.82 5.24 -1.41
N LEU A 53 14.11 5.47 -1.64
CA LEU A 53 14.76 5.25 -2.94
C LEU A 53 14.91 3.76 -3.25
N SER A 54 15.16 2.92 -2.24
CA SER A 54 15.34 1.48 -2.41
C SER A 54 14.09 0.78 -2.97
N LEU A 55 12.89 1.35 -2.75
CA LEU A 55 11.60 0.81 -3.22
C LEU A 55 11.39 0.89 -4.74
N GLY A 56 12.14 1.74 -5.45
CA GLY A 56 11.85 2.09 -6.84
C GLY A 56 10.68 3.08 -6.97
N ALA A 57 10.45 3.58 -8.19
CA ALA A 57 9.53 4.70 -8.43
C ALA A 57 8.08 4.41 -8.00
N LEU A 58 7.57 3.22 -8.30
CA LEU A 58 6.20 2.82 -7.96
C LEU A 58 6.00 2.71 -6.44
N GLY A 59 6.89 1.99 -5.75
CA GLY A 59 6.82 1.80 -4.32
C GLY A 59 7.00 3.13 -3.56
N LYS A 60 7.92 3.99 -4.02
CA LYS A 60 8.08 5.35 -3.50
C LYS A 60 6.78 6.15 -3.58
N GLN A 61 6.16 6.19 -4.77
CA GLN A 61 4.92 6.92 -4.99
C GLN A 61 3.82 6.42 -4.05
N ILE A 62 3.67 5.10 -3.94
CA ILE A 62 2.67 4.47 -3.08
C ILE A 62 2.87 4.85 -1.61
N VAL A 63 4.09 4.78 -1.09
CA VAL A 63 4.39 5.17 0.31
C VAL A 63 4.08 6.64 0.54
N GLN A 64 4.51 7.53 -0.37
CA GLN A 64 4.29 8.96 -0.23
C GLN A 64 2.79 9.31 -0.21
N GLU A 65 1.99 8.70 -1.08
CA GLU A 65 0.55 8.95 -1.15
C GLU A 65 -0.23 8.28 0.00
N ILE A 66 0.21 7.13 0.51
CA ILE A 66 -0.46 6.47 1.65
C ILE A 66 -0.12 7.20 2.96
N MET A 67 1.13 7.59 3.18
CA MET A 67 1.53 8.25 4.43
C MET A 67 0.92 9.65 4.63
N THR A 68 0.28 10.23 3.60
CA THR A 68 -0.50 11.47 3.74
C THR A 68 -1.94 11.23 4.19
N LEU A 69 -2.41 9.98 4.21
CA LEU A 69 -3.74 9.65 4.71
C LEU A 69 -3.79 9.80 6.24
N GLN A 70 -4.80 10.52 6.72
CA GLN A 70 -5.02 10.70 8.15
C GLN A 70 -5.27 9.37 8.85
N GLY A 71 -4.67 9.20 10.02
CA GLY A 71 -4.86 8.02 10.85
C GLY A 71 -3.96 6.83 10.50
N ILE A 72 -3.03 6.95 9.55
CA ILE A 72 -1.99 5.95 9.32
C ILE A 72 -0.77 6.23 10.21
N THR A 73 -0.31 5.21 10.94
CA THR A 73 0.84 5.31 11.85
C THR A 73 2.07 4.60 11.30
N GLU A 74 1.89 3.51 10.56
CA GLU A 74 2.98 2.80 9.89
C GLU A 74 2.52 2.17 8.56
N ILE A 75 3.40 2.21 7.58
CA ILE A 75 3.35 1.37 6.37
C ILE A 75 4.60 0.49 6.33
N ARG A 76 4.40 -0.81 6.09
CA ARG A 76 5.47 -1.75 5.75
C ARG A 76 5.26 -2.27 4.34
N VAL A 77 6.26 -2.09 3.50
CA VAL A 77 6.23 -2.46 2.08
C VAL A 77 7.11 -3.69 1.86
N LYS A 78 6.56 -4.66 1.16
CA LYS A 78 7.25 -5.79 0.53
C LYS A 78 6.88 -5.80 -0.95
N PRO A 79 7.57 -6.60 -1.78
CA PRO A 79 7.29 -6.63 -3.21
C PRO A 79 5.82 -6.81 -3.54
N LYS A 80 5.10 -7.72 -2.87
CA LYS A 80 3.70 -8.05 -3.17
C LYS A 80 2.72 -7.79 -2.01
N GLU A 81 3.16 -7.05 -0.99
CA GLU A 81 2.35 -6.77 0.20
C GLU A 81 2.59 -5.33 0.64
N ILE A 82 1.50 -4.63 0.95
CA ILE A 82 1.53 -3.45 1.81
C ILE A 82 0.80 -3.79 3.08
N ARG A 83 1.50 -3.68 4.20
CA ARG A 83 0.88 -3.74 5.52
C ARG A 83 0.72 -2.33 6.06
N ILE A 84 -0.48 -2.01 6.50
CA ILE A 84 -0.82 -0.72 7.09
C ILE A 84 -1.19 -0.95 8.54
N ILE A 85 -0.64 -0.09 9.39
CA ILE A 85 -1.05 0.06 10.77
C ILE A 85 -1.72 1.44 10.87
N LYS A 86 -2.96 1.47 11.34
CA LYS A 86 -3.68 2.72 11.63
C LYS A 86 -3.60 3.08 13.12
N ALA A 87 -3.89 4.33 13.45
CA ALA A 87 -4.16 4.76 14.81
C ALA A 87 -5.41 4.06 15.35
N GLN A 88 -5.52 3.95 16.68
CA GLN A 88 -6.60 3.22 17.33
C GLN A 88 -7.96 3.87 17.02
N GLU A 89 -8.01 5.20 17.09
CA GLU A 89 -9.16 6.07 16.85
C GLU A 89 -9.58 6.19 15.38
N ALA A 90 -8.72 5.81 14.44
CA ALA A 90 -9.02 5.92 13.01
C ALA A 90 -9.95 4.78 12.53
N SER A 91 -10.81 5.05 11.55
CA SER A 91 -11.68 4.03 10.95
C SER A 91 -11.11 3.49 9.63
N TRP A 92 -11.19 2.17 9.44
CA TRP A 92 -10.85 1.56 8.15
C TRP A 92 -11.81 1.94 7.03
N ASP A 93 -13.05 2.33 7.32
CA ASP A 93 -14.02 2.75 6.30
C ASP A 93 -13.54 4.01 5.57
N CYS A 94 -12.80 4.87 6.28
CA CYS A 94 -12.20 6.08 5.71
C CYS A 94 -10.84 5.84 5.04
N ILE A 95 -10.13 4.76 5.39
CA ILE A 95 -8.75 4.50 4.94
C ILE A 95 -8.70 3.49 3.78
N GLU A 96 -9.51 2.44 3.82
CA GLU A 96 -9.40 1.30 2.90
C GLU A 96 -9.74 1.68 1.46
N GLY A 97 -10.82 2.42 1.25
CA GLY A 97 -11.24 2.86 -0.09
C GLY A 97 -10.15 3.67 -0.82
N PRO A 98 -9.58 4.72 -0.21
CA PRO A 98 -8.44 5.45 -0.77
C PRO A 98 -7.24 4.56 -1.12
N ILE A 99 -6.84 3.64 -0.24
CA ILE A 99 -5.71 2.74 -0.48
C ILE A 99 -5.98 1.83 -1.67
N LEU A 100 -7.17 1.22 -1.75
CA LEU A 100 -7.53 0.34 -2.87
C LEU A 100 -7.48 1.08 -4.20
N ARG A 101 -8.04 2.31 -4.27
CA ARG A 101 -8.02 3.12 -5.50
C ARG A 101 -6.61 3.49 -5.93
N LEU A 102 -5.75 3.85 -4.97
CA LEU A 102 -4.34 4.17 -5.21
C LEU A 102 -3.59 2.97 -5.78
N LEU A 103 -3.70 1.82 -5.12
CA LEU A 103 -3.02 0.59 -5.56
C LEU A 103 -3.54 0.10 -6.91
N ALA A 104 -4.85 0.13 -7.12
CA ALA A 104 -5.44 -0.25 -8.40
C ALA A 104 -4.94 0.66 -9.55
N SER A 105 -4.91 1.97 -9.32
CA SER A 105 -4.41 2.94 -10.30
C SER A 105 -2.92 2.74 -10.58
N ALA A 106 -2.11 2.54 -9.54
CA ALA A 106 -0.67 2.32 -9.63
C ALA A 106 -0.34 1.06 -10.45
N LEU A 107 -1.01 -0.06 -10.16
CA LEU A 107 -0.85 -1.33 -10.85
C LEU A 107 -1.36 -1.28 -12.30
N LYS A 108 -2.50 -0.62 -12.56
CA LYS A 108 -3.01 -0.43 -13.93
C LYS A 108 -2.02 0.35 -14.80
N ARG A 109 -1.47 1.46 -14.30
CA ARG A 109 -0.42 2.24 -14.99
C ARG A 109 0.83 1.41 -15.28
N LYS A 110 1.24 0.57 -14.32
CA LYS A 110 2.39 -0.32 -14.47
C LYS A 110 2.17 -1.34 -15.60
N ARG A 111 0.99 -1.96 -15.68
CA ARG A 111 0.64 -2.90 -16.75
C ARG A 111 0.66 -2.25 -18.13
N LEU A 112 0.07 -1.06 -18.27
CA LEU A 112 0.09 -0.31 -19.53
C LEU A 112 1.51 0.01 -20.02
N ARG A 113 2.47 0.25 -19.11
CA ARG A 113 3.88 0.46 -19.47
C ARG A 113 4.60 -0.81 -19.94
N ARG A 114 4.09 -2.01 -19.62
CA ARG A 114 4.69 -3.30 -20.04
C ARG A 114 4.22 -3.79 -21.41
N VAL A 115 3.11 -3.26 -21.95
CA VAL A 115 2.57 -3.68 -23.26
C VAL A 115 3.20 -2.87 -24.40
N LYS A 116 4.53 -2.71 -24.39
CA LYS A 116 5.29 -2.11 -25.49
C LYS A 116 6.40 -3.04 -25.94
#